data_AF-A0A9Q3HSG6-F1
#
_entry.id   AF-A0A9Q3HSG6-F1
#
_cell.length_a   1.000
_cell.length_b   1.000
_cell.length_c   1.000
_cell.angle_alpha   90.00
_cell.angle_beta   90.00
_cell.angle_gamma   90.00
#
_symmetry.space_group_name_H-M   'P 1'
#
loop_
_entity.id
_entity.type
_entity.pdbx_description
1 polymer ?
#
loop_
_entity_poly.entity_id
_entity_poly.type
_entity_poly.pdbx_seq_one_letter_code
_entity_poly.pdbx_strand_id
1 'polypeptide(L)'
;MSTQSQYMAHCNDGDQKNLSKAESESRQPEKFEHGQVRSHLGGDSKDQRSIANRLDAELKRNKEADNSRQDPNIPKKGQKITDLAKEHGNKPSRGACIDDELREEEEEMLRKKGIKP
;
A
#
# COMPACT_ATOMS: atom_id res chain seq x y z
N MET A 1 32.71 -12.61 31.17
CA MET A 1 33.09 -11.57 30.20
C MET A 1 32.15 -11.68 29.02
N SER A 2 31.20 -10.75 28.90
CA SER A 2 30.14 -10.78 27.88
C SER A 2 30.50 -9.76 26.81
N THR A 3 30.84 -10.23 25.62
CA THR A 3 31.11 -9.39 24.44
C THR A 3 29.77 -9.05 23.79
N GLN A 4 29.22 -7.88 24.11
CA GLN A 4 28.19 -7.26 23.28
C GLN A 4 28.88 -6.66 22.05
N SER A 5 28.68 -7.25 20.86
CA SER A 5 29.02 -6.58 19.60
C SER A 5 27.84 -5.68 19.21
N GLN A 6 27.97 -4.39 19.50
CA GLN A 6 27.07 -3.36 18.96
C GLN A 6 27.43 -3.14 17.49
N TYR A 7 26.70 -3.74 16.56
CA TYR A 7 26.70 -3.30 15.16
C TYR A 7 25.68 -2.16 15.02
N MET A 8 26.03 -0.96 15.49
CA MET A 8 25.29 0.24 15.13
C MET A 8 25.83 0.76 13.81
N ALA A 9 25.26 0.29 12.70
CA ALA A 9 25.35 1.01 11.43
C ALA A 9 24.41 2.22 11.52
N HIS A 10 24.88 3.28 12.15
CA HIS A 10 24.28 4.60 12.02
C HIS A 10 24.61 5.11 10.63
N CYS A 11 23.69 4.99 9.68
CA CYS A 11 23.64 5.92 8.57
C CYS A 11 23.36 7.30 9.18
N ASN A 12 24.44 8.03 9.45
CA ASN A 12 24.42 9.37 10.00
C ASN A 12 23.62 10.26 9.04
N ASP A 13 22.68 11.06 9.52
CA ASP A 13 21.87 11.96 8.67
C ASP A 13 22.73 12.94 7.82
N GLY A 14 24.01 13.12 8.18
CA GLY A 14 25.00 13.87 7.42
C GLY A 14 25.57 13.18 6.16
N ASP A 15 25.26 11.90 5.92
CA ASP A 15 25.63 11.18 4.68
C ASP A 15 24.59 11.34 3.56
N GLN A 16 23.41 11.89 3.88
CA GLN A 16 22.39 12.20 2.89
C GLN A 16 22.75 13.50 2.15
N LYS A 17 23.34 13.39 0.97
CA LYS A 17 23.51 14.54 0.06
C LYS A 17 22.15 14.96 -0.50
N ASN A 18 21.65 16.13 -0.09
CA ASN A 18 20.54 16.81 -0.76
C ASN A 18 21.02 17.33 -2.11
N LEU A 19 21.05 16.47 -3.14
CA LEU A 19 21.41 16.88 -4.49
C LEU A 19 20.42 17.93 -4.99
N SER A 20 20.94 19.01 -5.57
CA SER A 20 20.10 19.96 -6.28
C SER A 20 19.39 19.27 -7.45
N LYS A 21 18.22 19.77 -7.86
CA LYS A 21 17.49 19.21 -9.00
C LYS A 21 18.35 19.16 -10.28
N ALA A 22 19.25 20.12 -10.45
CA ALA A 22 20.21 20.15 -11.54
C ALA A 22 21.26 19.03 -11.47
N GLU A 23 21.74 18.70 -10.26
CA GLU A 23 22.68 17.58 -10.05
C GLU A 23 22.02 16.20 -10.12
N SER A 24 20.73 16.08 -9.78
CA SER A 24 20.00 14.83 -9.92
C SER A 24 19.67 14.52 -11.38
N GLU A 25 19.38 15.53 -12.19
CA GLU A 25 19.16 15.42 -13.63
C GLU A 25 20.45 15.08 -14.40
N SER A 26 21.60 15.62 -13.98
CA SER A 26 22.91 15.34 -14.62
C SER A 26 23.50 13.97 -14.26
N ARG A 27 23.08 13.38 -13.14
CA ARG A 27 23.46 12.02 -12.71
C ARG A 27 22.52 10.94 -13.19
N GLN A 28 21.47 11.28 -13.94
CA GLN A 28 20.64 10.26 -14.58
C GLN A 28 21.54 9.50 -15.57
N PRO A 29 21.70 8.17 -15.44
CA PRO A 29 22.35 7.40 -16.48
C PRO A 29 21.65 7.68 -17.81
N GLU A 30 22.38 7.71 -18.93
CA GLU A 30 21.74 7.87 -20.23
C GLU A 30 20.61 6.84 -20.34
N LYS A 31 19.41 7.33 -20.67
CA LYS A 31 18.10 6.69 -20.46
C LYS A 31 17.85 5.54 -21.45
N PHE A 32 18.85 4.70 -21.72
CA PHE A 32 18.80 3.63 -22.70
C PHE A 32 17.85 2.48 -22.30
N GLU A 33 17.40 2.44 -21.03
CA GLU A 33 16.53 1.37 -20.51
C GLU A 33 15.18 1.87 -19.97
N HIS A 34 14.79 3.12 -20.21
CA HIS A 34 13.45 3.57 -19.82
C HIS A 34 12.40 3.10 -20.84
N GLY A 35 11.35 2.45 -20.34
CA GLY A 35 10.14 2.18 -21.12
C GLY A 35 9.55 3.47 -21.69
N GLN A 36 8.86 3.37 -22.83
CA GLN A 36 8.30 4.55 -23.50
C GLN A 36 7.47 5.42 -22.54
N VAL A 37 7.61 6.73 -22.70
CA VAL A 37 6.86 7.70 -21.91
C VAL A 37 5.36 7.44 -22.13
N ARG A 38 4.61 7.28 -21.04
CA ARG A 38 3.15 6.99 -21.02
C ARG A 38 2.71 5.57 -21.39
N SER A 39 3.61 4.59 -21.48
CA SER A 39 3.23 3.18 -21.72
C SER A 39 2.23 2.57 -20.73
N HIS A 40 2.06 3.17 -19.55
CA HIS A 40 1.10 2.72 -18.53
C HIS A 40 -0.31 3.30 -18.72
N LEU A 41 -0.51 4.26 -19.63
CA LEU A 41 -1.80 4.88 -19.88
C LEU A 41 -2.60 4.02 -20.86
N GLY A 42 -3.75 3.50 -20.41
CA GLY A 42 -4.66 2.74 -21.27
C GLY A 42 -5.16 3.53 -22.49
N GLY A 43 -5.35 4.85 -22.32
CA GLY A 43 -5.84 5.78 -23.34
C GLY A 43 -4.75 6.47 -24.18
N ASP A 44 -3.52 5.97 -24.23
CA ASP A 44 -2.45 6.67 -24.96
C ASP A 44 -2.77 6.78 -26.46
N SER A 45 -2.63 7.99 -27.00
CA SER A 45 -2.74 8.28 -28.44
C SER A 45 -1.73 7.52 -29.29
N LYS A 46 -0.59 7.14 -28.69
CA LYS A 46 0.49 6.39 -29.36
C LYS A 46 0.40 4.87 -29.16
N ASP A 47 -0.65 4.40 -28.48
CA ASP A 47 -0.89 2.98 -28.31
C ASP A 47 -1.25 2.32 -29.65
N GLN A 48 -0.52 1.26 -30.00
CA GLN A 48 -0.69 0.50 -31.24
C GLN A 48 -1.85 -0.50 -31.19
N ARG A 49 -2.48 -0.71 -30.03
CA ARG A 49 -3.69 -1.55 -29.90
C ARG A 49 -4.86 -0.91 -30.64
N SER A 50 -5.69 -1.74 -31.27
CA SER A 50 -6.95 -1.30 -31.89
C SER A 50 -7.90 -0.67 -30.87
N ILE A 51 -8.78 0.23 -31.34
CA ILE A 51 -9.72 0.97 -30.48
C ILE A 51 -10.60 0.04 -29.65
N ALA A 52 -11.11 -1.04 -30.26
CA ALA A 52 -11.91 -2.06 -29.55
C ALA A 52 -11.13 -2.71 -28.39
N ASN A 53 -9.89 -3.14 -28.65
CA ASN A 53 -9.04 -3.77 -27.63
C ASN A 53 -8.68 -2.80 -26.50
N ARG A 54 -8.52 -1.50 -26.81
CA ARG A 54 -8.25 -0.47 -25.82
C ARG A 54 -9.44 -0.28 -24.88
N LEU A 55 -10.65 -0.16 -25.46
CA LEU A 55 -11.89 -0.05 -24.70
C LEU A 55 -12.15 -1.29 -23.85
N ASP A 56 -11.98 -2.49 -24.40
CA ASP A 56 -12.16 -3.74 -23.66
C ASP A 56 -11.18 -3.85 -22.48
N ALA A 57 -9.93 -3.43 -22.66
CA ALA A 57 -8.95 -3.40 -21.58
C ALA A 57 -9.33 -2.39 -20.49
N GLU A 58 -9.83 -1.21 -20.84
CA GLU A 58 -10.31 -0.22 -19.87
C GLU A 58 -11.55 -0.70 -19.12
N LEU A 59 -12.50 -1.34 -19.81
CA LEU A 59 -13.69 -1.92 -19.18
C LEU A 59 -13.33 -3.03 -18.20
N LYS A 60 -12.39 -3.91 -18.55
CA LYS A 60 -11.87 -4.93 -17.63
C LYS A 60 -11.16 -4.30 -16.43
N ARG A 61 -10.30 -3.30 -16.66
CA ARG A 61 -9.62 -2.57 -15.59
C ARG A 61 -10.59 -1.89 -14.62
N ASN A 62 -11.71 -1.33 -15.10
CA ASN A 62 -12.73 -0.74 -14.23
C ASN A 62 -13.46 -1.82 -13.41
N LYS A 63 -13.82 -2.96 -14.03
CA LYS A 63 -14.44 -4.10 -13.32
C LYS A 63 -13.50 -4.73 -12.29
N GLU A 64 -12.21 -4.80 -12.61
CA GLU A 64 -11.15 -5.27 -11.72
C GLU A 64 -10.77 -4.22 -10.66
N ALA A 65 -10.95 -2.92 -10.90
CA ALA A 65 -10.80 -1.92 -9.85
C ALA A 65 -11.87 -2.10 -8.76
N ASP A 66 -13.09 -2.44 -9.17
CA ASP A 66 -14.20 -2.72 -8.23
C ASP A 66 -14.05 -4.09 -7.52
N ASN A 67 -13.46 -5.12 -8.18
CA ASN A 67 -13.39 -6.48 -7.63
C ASN A 67 -11.99 -6.96 -7.19
N SER A 68 -10.91 -6.33 -7.65
CA SER A 68 -9.56 -6.93 -7.71
C SER A 68 -8.46 -6.10 -7.04
N ARG A 69 -8.80 -5.33 -6.00
CA ARG A 69 -7.81 -4.77 -5.06
C ARG A 69 -8.19 -4.95 -3.58
N GLN A 70 -8.99 -5.95 -3.26
CA GLN A 70 -8.87 -6.56 -1.94
C GLN A 70 -7.65 -7.47 -2.01
N ASP A 71 -6.47 -6.87 -1.84
CA ASP A 71 -5.28 -7.64 -1.43
C ASP A 71 -5.75 -8.58 -0.31
N PRO A 72 -5.47 -9.89 -0.37
CA PRO A 72 -5.86 -10.79 0.71
C PRO A 72 -5.32 -10.33 2.07
N ASN A 73 -4.27 -9.49 2.10
CA ASN A 73 -3.74 -8.88 3.32
C ASN A 73 -4.47 -7.59 3.77
N ILE A 74 -5.40 -7.06 2.96
CA ILE A 74 -6.17 -5.88 3.30
C ILE A 74 -7.53 -6.35 3.83
N PRO A 75 -7.87 -6.04 5.09
CA PRO A 75 -9.18 -6.39 5.64
C PRO A 75 -10.28 -5.72 4.84
N LYS A 76 -11.38 -6.46 4.59
CA LYS A 76 -12.56 -5.89 3.93
C LYS A 76 -13.14 -4.79 4.81
N LYS A 77 -13.74 -3.78 4.18
CA LYS A 77 -14.39 -2.68 4.89
C LYS A 77 -15.43 -3.23 5.87
N GLY A 78 -15.18 -3.08 7.17
CA GLY A 78 -16.05 -3.57 8.25
C GLY A 78 -15.69 -4.94 8.85
N GLN A 79 -14.61 -5.60 8.40
CA GLN A 79 -14.06 -6.76 9.12
C GLN A 79 -13.29 -6.34 10.37
N LYS A 80 -13.24 -7.21 11.39
CA LYS A 80 -12.42 -6.94 12.56
C LYS A 80 -10.94 -7.10 12.21
N ILE A 81 -10.08 -6.35 12.90
CA ILE A 81 -8.65 -6.33 12.61
C ILE A 81 -8.04 -7.70 12.95
N THR A 82 -8.58 -8.40 13.96
CA THR A 82 -8.10 -9.73 14.36
C THR A 82 -8.50 -10.85 13.40
N ASP A 83 -9.50 -10.66 12.54
CA ASP A 83 -10.06 -11.73 11.72
C ASP A 83 -9.07 -12.19 10.65
N LEU A 84 -8.34 -11.25 10.04
CA LEU A 84 -7.35 -11.56 9.02
C LEU A 84 -6.22 -12.46 9.56
N ALA A 85 -5.72 -12.17 10.76
CA ALA A 85 -4.70 -12.99 11.40
C ALA A 85 -5.22 -14.42 11.66
N LYS A 86 -6.47 -14.55 12.12
CA LYS A 86 -7.13 -15.83 12.37
C LYS A 86 -7.34 -16.62 11.07
N GLU A 87 -7.77 -15.97 10.00
CA GLU A 87 -7.95 -16.57 8.67
C GLU A 87 -6.63 -17.17 8.14
N HIS A 88 -5.51 -16.49 8.40
CA HIS A 88 -4.17 -16.99 8.04
C HIS A 88 -3.59 -18.02 9.04
N GLY A 89 -4.33 -18.42 10.08
CA GLY A 89 -3.86 -19.35 11.11
C GLY A 89 -2.83 -18.77 12.08
N ASN A 90 -2.65 -17.44 12.07
CA ASN A 90 -1.74 -16.72 12.93
C ASN A 90 -2.45 -16.19 14.19
N LYS A 91 -1.69 -15.97 15.26
CA LYS A 91 -2.21 -15.24 16.42
C LYS A 91 -2.23 -13.75 16.10
N PRO A 92 -3.34 -13.04 16.36
CA PRO A 92 -3.37 -11.58 16.23
C PRO A 92 -2.36 -10.92 17.18
N SER A 93 -1.88 -9.74 16.79
CA SER A 93 -0.98 -8.96 17.63
C SER A 93 -1.71 -8.45 18.87
N ARG A 94 -0.98 -8.19 19.95
CA ARG A 94 -1.56 -7.66 21.18
C ARG A 94 -2.30 -6.33 20.96
N GLY A 95 -1.77 -5.47 20.08
CA GLY A 95 -2.42 -4.21 19.70
C GLY A 95 -3.74 -4.43 18.98
N ALA A 96 -3.78 -5.34 18.00
CA ALA A 96 -5.01 -5.66 17.27
C ALA A 96 -6.11 -6.21 18.18
N CYS A 97 -5.77 -6.99 19.22
CA CYS A 97 -6.76 -7.42 20.21
C CYS A 97 -7.32 -6.25 21.02
N ILE A 98 -6.45 -5.35 21.50
CA ILE A 98 -6.87 -4.17 22.29
C ILE A 98 -7.74 -3.23 21.44
N ASP A 99 -7.37 -3.01 20.18
CA ASP A 99 -8.15 -2.16 19.27
C ASP A 99 -9.54 -2.74 18.95
N ASP A 100 -9.66 -4.07 18.89
CA ASP A 100 -10.96 -4.75 18.72
C ASP A 100 -11.80 -4.67 20.01
N GLU A 101 -11.20 -4.85 21.20
CA GLU A 101 -11.88 -4.69 22.50
C GLU A 101 -12.40 -3.25 22.68
N LEU A 102 -11.56 -2.25 22.39
CA LEU A 102 -11.92 -0.83 22.50
C LEU A 102 -13.08 -0.46 21.57
N ARG A 103 -13.09 -1.00 20.35
CA ARG A 103 -14.19 -0.81 19.39
C ARG A 103 -15.51 -1.36 19.92
N GLU A 104 -15.48 -2.54 20.54
CA GLU A 104 -16.68 -3.15 21.14
C GLU A 104 -17.20 -2.31 22.32
N GLU A 105 -16.32 -1.84 23.20
CA GLU A 105 -16.68 -0.96 24.32
C GLU A 105 -17.27 0.37 23.84
N GLU A 106 -16.68 0.98 22.81
CA GLU A 106 -17.18 2.22 22.20
C GLU A 106 -18.56 2.02 21.56
N GLU A 107 -18.77 0.94 20.82
CA GLU A 107 -20.07 0.59 20.22
C GLU A 107 -21.15 0.38 21.29
N GLU A 108 -20.84 -0.29 22.40
CA GLU A 108 -21.75 -0.44 23.54
C GLU A 108 -22.08 0.90 24.19
N MET A 109 -21.09 1.77 24.37
CA MET A 109 -21.27 3.10 24.95
C MET A 109 -22.12 4.00 24.06
N LEU A 110 -21.92 3.94 22.74
CA LEU A 110 -22.74 4.64 21.75
C LEU A 110 -24.20 4.16 21.80
N ARG A 111 -24.40 2.84 21.85
CA ARG A 111 -25.73 2.22 22.01
C ARG A 111 -26.41 2.68 23.31
N LYS A 112 -25.69 2.70 24.44
CA LYS A 112 -26.21 3.20 25.73
C LYS A 112 -26.59 4.68 25.67
N LYS A 113 -25.87 5.48 24.86
CA LYS A 113 -26.18 6.90 24.61
C LYS A 113 -27.30 7.11 23.59
N GLY A 114 -27.91 6.05 23.05
CA GLY A 114 -28.97 6.14 22.04
C GLY A 114 -28.48 6.54 20.65
N ILE A 115 -27.16 6.53 20.42
CA ILE A 115 -26.54 6.85 19.13
C ILE A 115 -26.34 5.52 18.40
N LYS A 116 -26.93 5.39 17.21
CA LYS A 116 -26.69 4.21 16.36
C LYS A 116 -25.28 4.31 15.78
N PRO A 117 -24.43 3.29 15.96
CA PRO A 117 -23.14 3.19 15.28
C PRO A 117 -23.31 3.01 13.77
#